data_AF-A0AAE1HV10-F1
#
_entry.id   AF-A0AAE1HV10-F1
#
_cell.length_a   1.000
_cell.length_b   1.000
_cell.length_c   1.000
_cell.angle_alpha   90.00
_cell.angle_beta   90.00
_cell.angle_gamma   90.00
#
_symmetry.space_group_name_H-M   'P 1'
#
loop_
_entity.id
_entity.type
_entity.pdbx_description
1 polymer ?
#
loop_
_entity_poly.entity_id
_entity_poly.type
_entity_poly.pdbx_seq_one_letter_code
_entity_poly.pdbx_strand_id
1 'polypeptide(L)'
;MPVQIASNDVTSEEGSWPSSHHGAEADVVPYDVSFADGNSRFVVVDDVSRVAPPPTTTPGYDTTTVAEDAAAGLTPALQRLAPLPADTMPVVEKIGRRQAIPIVYTRGTHYEVGFDVGRTFSGIIHSFLATSSSLNGEYLPAYETEAGRRAYEETLAAVKKHYPQYVQELQGTADGAKVPFHKLFLLHMDEITPNVAGRPANQGTNGCSTLCINHPGQEILGHTEDALAETLNHVYLVSAHITSAEPQGRWKVTEEKFTALCYAGCLPGFCMGYNHHGMVFSINIIKAARLSAGKTPRHFLTRALLAADNFEAAQHVLRDEGCGAGDGVSVNMTFLNQEGDRLFHNAEVGVACEADCRSPLSILTCSPGEHIFHTNKYLRLKVPEVGGMIVSSSDARQATMESQPNPLTVQDVVRVLGDQSHPEHTIFREAGDDDFVKTVTVGIFDCVNRTWSLYTDNPKTHDPVVVLPLQIKKTSK
;
A
#
# COMPACT_ATOMS: atom_id res chain seq x y z
N MET A 1 65.70 18.70 -29.40
CA MET A 1 64.32 18.81 -29.94
C MET A 1 63.49 17.69 -29.33
N PRO A 2 62.21 17.88 -28.96
CA PRO A 2 61.58 18.95 -28.17
C PRO A 2 61.03 18.41 -26.81
N VAL A 3 61.01 19.20 -25.73
CA VAL A 3 59.89 20.02 -25.16
C VAL A 3 58.81 19.16 -24.46
N GLN A 4 58.81 19.01 -23.12
CA GLN A 4 58.37 19.90 -22.01
C GLN A 4 56.88 19.79 -21.65
N ILE A 5 56.65 19.40 -20.39
CA ILE A 5 55.40 19.28 -19.65
C ILE A 5 54.97 20.67 -19.15
N ALA A 6 53.67 20.97 -19.18
CA ALA A 6 53.05 21.91 -18.23
C ALA A 6 51.57 21.57 -18.03
N SER A 7 51.25 21.29 -16.76
CA SER A 7 49.94 21.26 -16.13
C SER A 7 49.36 22.68 -16.03
N ASN A 8 48.06 22.82 -16.30
CA ASN A 8 47.29 24.01 -15.89
C ASN A 8 46.11 23.57 -15.04
N ASP A 9 46.23 23.87 -13.75
CA ASP A 9 45.10 24.11 -12.86
C ASP A 9 44.39 25.40 -13.29
N VAL A 10 43.06 25.38 -13.32
CA VAL A 10 42.24 26.59 -13.39
C VAL A 10 41.22 26.52 -12.25
N THR A 11 41.45 27.39 -11.28
CA THR A 11 40.50 27.88 -10.28
C THR A 11 39.50 28.85 -10.91
N SER A 12 38.23 28.75 -10.54
CA SER A 12 37.22 29.82 -10.68
C SER A 12 36.17 29.58 -9.58
N GLU A 13 36.25 30.30 -8.48
CA GLU A 13 35.62 31.61 -8.21
C GLU A 13 34.18 31.48 -7.71
N GLU A 14 34.04 31.82 -6.43
CA GLU A 14 32.81 31.96 -5.66
C GLU A 14 31.96 33.12 -6.22
N GLY A 15 30.71 32.84 -6.56
CA GLY A 15 29.70 33.83 -6.92
C GLY A 15 28.74 34.08 -5.76
N SER A 16 28.99 35.13 -5.00
CA SER A 16 28.10 35.71 -3.99
C SER A 16 26.91 36.44 -4.64
N TRP A 17 25.68 36.12 -4.22
CA TRP A 17 24.46 36.86 -4.56
C TRP A 17 24.02 37.74 -3.38
N PRO A 18 23.66 39.03 -3.60
CA PRO A 18 23.19 39.89 -2.52
C PRO A 18 21.69 39.72 -2.28
N SER A 19 21.32 39.35 -1.05
CA SER A 19 19.95 39.40 -0.54
C SER A 19 19.63 40.81 -0.02
N SER A 20 18.75 41.54 -0.70
CA SER A 20 18.15 42.77 -0.21
C SER A 20 16.94 42.47 0.68
N HIS A 21 17.00 42.99 1.89
CA HIS A 21 15.84 43.17 2.76
C HIS A 21 14.95 44.30 2.22
N HIS A 22 13.65 44.04 2.05
CA HIS A 22 12.59 44.99 2.39
C HIS A 22 11.33 44.20 2.73
N GLY A 23 10.81 44.45 3.93
CA GLY A 23 9.49 44.00 4.35
C GLY A 23 8.41 45.05 4.11
N ALA A 24 7.25 44.69 4.64
CA ALA A 24 6.05 45.48 4.92
C ALA A 24 4.85 45.28 3.96
N GLU A 25 3.79 44.80 4.61
CA GLU A 25 2.37 45.15 4.44
C GLU A 25 1.60 44.50 3.29
N ALA A 26 0.84 43.46 3.67
CA ALA A 26 -0.30 42.95 2.93
C ALA A 26 -1.52 43.83 3.20
N ASP A 27 -1.90 44.63 2.20
CA ASP A 27 -3.19 45.28 2.13
C ASP A 27 -4.28 44.24 1.83
N VAL A 28 -5.25 44.12 2.74
CA VAL A 28 -6.47 43.34 2.55
C VAL A 28 -7.45 44.18 1.74
N VAL A 29 -7.61 43.84 0.46
CA VAL A 29 -8.68 44.37 -0.39
C VAL A 29 -9.83 43.33 -0.42
N PRO A 30 -11.05 43.65 0.06
CA PRO A 30 -12.17 42.74 -0.10
C PRO A 30 -12.70 42.82 -1.53
N TYR A 31 -12.64 41.70 -2.25
CA TYR A 31 -13.36 41.55 -3.51
C TYR A 31 -14.83 41.25 -3.25
N ASP A 32 -15.66 42.07 -3.86
CA ASP A 32 -17.11 41.99 -3.94
C ASP A 32 -17.52 40.80 -4.82
N VAL A 33 -18.33 39.88 -4.29
CA VAL A 33 -18.95 38.81 -5.08
C VAL A 33 -20.46 38.89 -4.89
N SER A 34 -21.10 39.56 -5.84
CA SER A 34 -22.55 39.55 -6.03
C SER A 34 -23.03 38.14 -6.40
N PHE A 35 -23.88 37.54 -5.57
CA PHE A 35 -24.63 36.33 -5.91
C PHE A 35 -26.00 36.72 -6.47
N ALA A 36 -26.32 36.15 -7.63
CA ALA A 36 -27.57 36.36 -8.36
C ALA A 36 -28.54 35.22 -8.07
N ASP A 37 -29.08 35.18 -6.84
CA ASP A 37 -30.16 34.27 -6.45
C ASP A 37 -30.61 34.58 -5.01
N GLY A 38 -31.52 35.55 -4.90
CA GLY A 38 -32.13 35.95 -3.64
C GLY A 38 -32.97 34.84 -3.00
N ASN A 39 -32.38 34.14 -2.03
CA ASN A 39 -33.07 33.62 -0.85
C ASN A 39 -32.06 33.11 0.20
N SER A 40 -31.75 33.96 1.18
CA SER A 40 -31.13 33.53 2.44
C SER A 40 -32.14 33.71 3.58
N ARG A 41 -32.37 32.65 4.34
CA ARG A 41 -32.98 32.71 5.67
C ARG A 41 -31.85 32.62 6.69
N PHE A 42 -31.57 33.73 7.36
CA PHE A 42 -30.75 33.75 8.58
C PHE A 42 -31.66 33.69 9.80
N VAL A 43 -31.33 32.84 10.76
CA VAL A 43 -31.78 32.95 12.15
C VAL A 43 -30.65 33.58 12.93
N VAL A 44 -30.92 34.77 13.45
CA VAL A 44 -30.09 35.54 14.39
C VAL A 44 -30.10 34.82 15.75
N VAL A 45 -28.93 34.70 16.38
CA VAL A 45 -28.85 34.35 17.80
C VAL A 45 -28.10 35.47 18.51
N ASP A 46 -28.85 36.35 19.17
CA ASP A 46 -28.40 37.22 20.24
C ASP A 46 -29.49 37.17 21.32
N ASP A 47 -29.15 36.71 22.53
CA ASP A 47 -29.08 37.55 23.73
C ASP A 47 -29.14 36.71 25.02
N VAL A 48 -28.36 37.16 25.98
CA VAL A 48 -28.10 36.63 27.30
C VAL A 48 -29.21 37.07 28.25
N SER A 49 -29.92 36.13 28.90
CA SER A 49 -30.49 36.42 30.23
C SER A 49 -30.78 35.16 31.08
N ARG A 50 -30.08 35.11 32.21
CA ARG A 50 -30.53 34.73 33.57
C ARG A 50 -31.34 33.43 33.74
N VAL A 51 -30.68 32.39 34.25
CA VAL A 51 -31.32 31.32 35.04
C VAL A 51 -30.56 31.14 36.37
N ALA A 52 -31.32 31.13 37.46
CA ALA A 52 -30.87 31.15 38.86
C ALA A 52 -30.29 29.79 39.34
N PRO A 53 -29.45 29.78 40.40
CA PRO A 53 -28.88 28.55 40.95
C PRO A 53 -29.90 27.79 41.84
N PRO A 54 -29.76 26.45 41.97
CA PRO A 54 -30.65 25.63 42.79
C PRO A 54 -30.37 25.81 44.30
N PRO A 55 -31.36 25.55 45.18
CA PRO A 55 -31.24 25.82 46.60
C PRO A 55 -30.38 24.79 47.33
N THR A 56 -29.57 25.31 48.26
CA THR A 56 -28.85 24.62 49.31
C THR A 56 -29.78 24.31 50.48
N THR A 57 -30.03 23.03 50.76
CA THR A 57 -30.53 22.58 52.07
C THR A 57 -29.93 21.21 52.42
N THR A 58 -28.99 21.24 53.36
CA THR A 58 -28.49 20.10 54.14
C THR A 58 -29.51 19.76 55.23
N PRO A 59 -29.65 18.48 55.59
CA PRO A 59 -29.82 18.17 57.01
C PRO A 59 -28.88 17.06 57.50
N GLY A 60 -28.18 17.40 58.59
CA GLY A 60 -27.93 16.57 59.79
C GLY A 60 -27.51 15.11 59.63
N TYR A 61 -26.23 14.86 59.94
CA TYR A 61 -25.75 13.56 60.43
C TYR A 61 -26.41 13.21 61.78
N ASP A 62 -26.89 11.98 61.91
CA ASP A 62 -26.99 11.30 63.20
C ASP A 62 -26.33 9.91 63.08
N THR A 63 -25.38 9.66 63.98
CA THR A 63 -24.51 8.48 63.99
C THR A 63 -24.89 7.59 65.16
N THR A 64 -25.57 6.47 64.89
CA THR A 64 -25.58 5.33 65.80
C THR A 64 -26.02 4.08 65.05
N THR A 65 -25.17 3.04 65.06
CA THR A 65 -25.50 1.59 64.98
C THR A 65 -26.34 1.15 63.77
N VAL A 66 -25.90 0.24 62.91
CA VAL A 66 -25.78 -1.19 63.18
C VAL A 66 -25.01 -1.81 61.99
N ALA A 67 -23.98 -2.58 62.31
CA ALA A 67 -23.38 -3.54 61.38
C ALA A 67 -24.33 -4.73 61.22
N GLU A 68 -24.23 -5.42 60.08
CA GLU A 68 -24.88 -6.69 59.70
C GLU A 68 -26.06 -6.57 58.72
N ASP A 69 -25.99 -7.46 57.72
CA ASP A 69 -27.01 -7.86 56.75
C ASP A 69 -27.50 -6.86 55.68
N ALA A 70 -26.85 -6.92 54.51
CA ALA A 70 -27.55 -6.79 53.22
C ALA A 70 -26.79 -7.52 52.09
N ALA A 71 -26.54 -8.82 52.28
CA ALA A 71 -26.20 -9.73 51.19
C ALA A 71 -27.49 -10.32 50.59
N ALA A 72 -28.22 -9.55 49.77
CA ALA A 72 -29.25 -10.07 48.87
C ALA A 72 -29.79 -8.94 47.99
N GLY A 73 -29.61 -9.03 46.66
CA GLY A 73 -30.33 -8.14 45.74
C GLY A 73 -29.60 -7.74 44.46
N LEU A 74 -28.86 -8.65 43.81
CA LEU A 74 -28.56 -8.51 42.38
C LEU A 74 -29.51 -9.43 41.60
N THR A 75 -30.20 -8.83 40.64
CA THR A 75 -31.25 -9.40 39.80
C THR A 75 -30.80 -10.65 39.03
N PRO A 76 -31.70 -11.62 38.74
CA PRO A 76 -31.35 -12.86 38.03
C PRO A 76 -31.03 -12.69 36.53
N ALA A 77 -30.76 -11.47 36.07
CA ALA A 77 -30.49 -11.16 34.66
C ALA A 77 -29.00 -11.18 34.28
N LEU A 78 -28.08 -11.38 35.24
CA LEU A 78 -26.62 -11.39 35.00
C LEU A 78 -25.94 -12.77 35.20
N GLN A 79 -26.71 -13.86 35.34
CA GLN A 79 -26.17 -15.21 35.52
C GLN A 79 -26.68 -16.25 34.49
N ARG A 80 -26.98 -15.82 33.26
CA ARG A 80 -27.16 -16.74 32.13
C ARG A 80 -26.49 -16.24 30.85
N LEU A 81 -25.18 -16.14 30.89
CA LEU A 81 -24.36 -16.34 29.69
C LEU A 81 -23.39 -17.47 30.05
N ALA A 82 -23.87 -18.70 29.89
CA ALA A 82 -22.97 -19.83 29.84
C ALA A 82 -21.96 -19.58 28.71
N PRO A 83 -20.67 -19.91 28.87
CA PRO A 83 -19.75 -19.91 27.74
C PRO A 83 -20.35 -20.81 26.67
N LEU A 84 -20.51 -20.30 25.45
CA LEU A 84 -20.82 -21.16 24.31
C LEU A 84 -19.75 -22.25 24.26
N PRO A 85 -20.12 -23.53 24.10
CA PRO A 85 -19.14 -24.59 23.92
C PRO A 85 -18.24 -24.23 22.73
N ALA A 86 -16.94 -24.48 22.87
CA ALA A 86 -15.93 -24.17 21.85
C ALA A 86 -16.19 -24.83 20.48
N ASP A 87 -17.16 -25.76 20.40
CA ASP A 87 -17.55 -26.50 19.21
C ASP A 87 -18.78 -25.94 18.47
N THR A 88 -19.28 -24.75 18.82
CA THR A 88 -20.27 -24.04 17.98
C THR A 88 -19.70 -22.74 17.45
N MET A 89 -18.53 -22.80 16.81
CA MET A 89 -18.32 -21.86 15.71
C MET A 89 -19.32 -22.23 14.61
N PRO A 90 -20.05 -21.27 14.01
CA PRO A 90 -20.82 -21.60 12.83
C PRO A 90 -19.87 -22.27 11.85
N VAL A 91 -20.30 -23.42 11.31
CA VAL A 91 -19.64 -24.06 10.17
C VAL A 91 -19.27 -22.94 9.22
N VAL A 92 -17.97 -22.68 9.02
CA VAL A 92 -17.52 -21.67 8.08
C VAL A 92 -17.89 -22.23 6.71
N GLU A 93 -19.11 -21.97 6.30
CA GLU A 93 -19.54 -22.14 4.93
C GLU A 93 -18.52 -21.33 4.12
N LYS A 94 -17.82 -21.99 3.17
CA LYS A 94 -16.91 -21.28 2.26
C LYS A 94 -17.74 -20.15 1.63
N ILE A 95 -17.49 -18.90 2.01
CA ILE A 95 -18.29 -17.75 1.57
C ILE A 95 -18.12 -17.43 0.07
N GLY A 96 -17.24 -18.17 -0.61
CA GLY A 96 -16.91 -17.98 -2.02
C GLY A 96 -16.27 -16.62 -2.30
N ARG A 97 -16.11 -16.30 -3.57
CA ARG A 97 -15.69 -14.97 -4.03
C ARG A 97 -16.82 -13.96 -3.78
N ARG A 98 -16.52 -12.85 -3.12
CA ARG A 98 -17.47 -11.75 -2.94
C ARG A 98 -17.39 -10.77 -4.10
N GLN A 99 -18.55 -10.31 -4.56
CA GLN A 99 -18.67 -9.20 -5.52
C GLN A 99 -18.67 -7.85 -4.80
N ALA A 100 -17.67 -7.63 -3.94
CA ALA A 100 -17.56 -6.41 -3.14
C ALA A 100 -16.11 -6.18 -2.68
N ILE A 101 -15.66 -4.92 -2.80
CA ILE A 101 -14.40 -4.44 -2.21
C ILE A 101 -14.74 -3.28 -1.28
N PRO A 102 -14.52 -3.39 0.04
CA PRO A 102 -14.79 -2.31 0.96
C PRO A 102 -13.74 -1.20 0.85
N ILE A 103 -14.14 0.04 1.09
CA ILE A 103 -13.28 1.23 1.05
C ILE A 103 -13.39 2.03 2.34
N VAL A 104 -12.26 2.53 2.83
CA VAL A 104 -12.21 3.53 3.91
C VAL A 104 -11.64 4.84 3.38
N TYR A 105 -12.28 5.94 3.74
CA TYR A 105 -11.75 7.29 3.57
C TYR A 105 -11.32 7.80 4.94
N THR A 106 -10.04 8.10 5.12
CA THR A 106 -9.49 8.54 6.41
C THR A 106 -8.44 9.63 6.22
N ARG A 107 -8.17 10.38 7.29
CA ARG A 107 -7.21 11.48 7.32
C ARG A 107 -6.62 11.62 8.71
N GLY A 108 -5.41 12.16 8.78
CA GLY A 108 -4.73 12.43 10.05
C GLY A 108 -3.23 12.24 9.92
N THR A 109 -2.57 11.93 11.02
CA THR A 109 -1.18 11.44 11.03
C THR A 109 -1.11 9.99 10.54
N HIS A 110 0.10 9.50 10.26
CA HIS A 110 0.33 8.10 9.89
C HIS A 110 -0.29 7.12 10.90
N TYR A 111 -0.10 7.36 12.21
CA TYR A 111 -0.68 6.52 13.26
C TYR A 111 -2.21 6.54 13.23
N GLU A 112 -2.83 7.72 13.14
CA GLU A 112 -4.30 7.85 13.15
C GLU A 112 -4.94 7.18 11.93
N VAL A 113 -4.35 7.37 10.75
CA VAL A 113 -4.79 6.67 9.53
C VAL A 113 -4.66 5.15 9.70
N GLY A 114 -3.52 4.68 10.22
CA GLY A 114 -3.35 3.27 10.55
C GLY A 114 -4.42 2.77 11.53
N PHE A 115 -4.67 3.51 12.60
CA PHE A 115 -5.66 3.17 13.62
C PHE A 115 -7.06 3.06 13.04
N ASP A 116 -7.48 4.01 12.21
CA ASP A 116 -8.78 3.97 11.55
C ASP A 116 -8.91 2.79 10.59
N VAL A 117 -7.87 2.48 9.81
CA VAL A 117 -7.83 1.29 8.94
C VAL A 117 -7.98 0.02 9.77
N GLY A 118 -7.16 -0.13 10.82
CA GLY A 118 -7.18 -1.28 11.72
C GLY A 118 -8.54 -1.47 12.40
N ARG A 119 -9.12 -0.38 12.92
CA ARG A 119 -10.43 -0.38 13.58
C ARG A 119 -11.55 -0.74 12.61
N THR A 120 -11.54 -0.16 11.41
CA THR A 120 -12.60 -0.35 10.41
C THR A 120 -12.60 -1.77 9.86
N PHE A 121 -11.42 -2.31 9.58
CA PHE A 121 -11.27 -3.64 8.97
C PHE A 121 -10.83 -4.72 9.96
N SER A 122 -10.99 -4.50 11.27
CA SER A 122 -10.55 -5.43 12.32
C SER A 122 -11.01 -6.86 12.06
N GLY A 123 -12.28 -7.07 11.68
CA GLY A 123 -12.80 -8.42 11.36
C GLY A 123 -12.08 -9.10 10.18
N ILE A 124 -11.80 -8.35 9.11
CA ILE A 124 -11.07 -8.85 7.93
C ILE A 124 -9.62 -9.16 8.31
N ILE A 125 -8.97 -8.29 9.10
CA ILE A 125 -7.59 -8.47 9.55
C ILE A 125 -7.47 -9.70 10.47
N HIS A 126 -8.35 -9.84 11.47
CA HIS A 126 -8.35 -11.02 12.34
C HIS A 126 -8.57 -12.31 11.56
N SER A 127 -9.54 -12.32 10.63
CA SER A 127 -9.81 -13.46 9.77
C SER A 127 -8.58 -13.84 8.95
N PHE A 128 -7.95 -12.88 8.28
CA PHE A 128 -6.75 -13.12 7.48
C PHE A 128 -5.58 -13.66 8.31
N LEU A 129 -5.30 -13.06 9.48
CA LEU A 129 -4.23 -13.53 10.36
C LEU A 129 -4.50 -14.95 10.89
N ALA A 130 -5.76 -15.32 11.11
CA ALA A 130 -6.13 -16.66 11.56
C ALA A 130 -6.00 -17.71 10.44
N THR A 131 -6.27 -17.34 9.18
CA THR A 131 -6.26 -18.28 8.05
C THR A 131 -4.97 -18.27 7.23
N SER A 132 -4.09 -17.27 7.41
CA SER A 132 -2.85 -17.15 6.63
C SER A 132 -1.90 -18.32 6.90
N SER A 133 -1.71 -19.15 5.87
CA SER A 133 -0.82 -20.31 5.92
C SER A 133 0.64 -19.88 5.99
N SER A 134 1.04 -18.87 5.21
CA SER A 134 2.40 -18.33 5.23
C SER A 134 2.76 -17.73 6.59
N LEU A 135 1.87 -16.93 7.19
CA LEU A 135 2.14 -16.35 8.52
C LEU A 135 2.27 -17.42 9.59
N ASN A 136 1.30 -18.33 9.69
CA ASN A 136 1.21 -19.29 10.79
C ASN A 136 2.15 -20.51 10.61
N GLY A 137 2.39 -20.94 9.36
CA GLY A 137 3.22 -22.09 9.03
C GLY A 137 4.70 -21.76 8.82
N GLU A 138 5.02 -20.53 8.39
CA GLU A 138 6.38 -20.18 7.96
C GLU A 138 6.97 -19.01 8.74
N TYR A 139 6.32 -17.85 8.74
CA TYR A 139 6.90 -16.63 9.29
C TYR A 139 7.00 -16.67 10.81
N LEU A 140 5.90 -17.02 11.51
CA LEU A 140 5.91 -17.15 12.97
C LEU A 140 6.89 -18.24 13.45
N PRO A 141 6.90 -19.47 12.88
CA PRO A 141 7.88 -20.47 13.29
C PRO A 141 9.33 -20.07 12.96
N ALA A 142 9.58 -19.30 11.91
CA ALA A 142 10.91 -18.76 11.64
C ALA A 142 11.31 -17.69 12.67
N TYR A 143 10.38 -16.79 13.02
CA TYR A 143 10.57 -15.75 14.04
C TYR A 143 10.94 -16.30 15.43
N GLU A 144 10.44 -17.50 15.78
CA GLU A 144 10.80 -18.14 17.05
C GLU A 144 12.22 -18.74 17.09
N THR A 145 12.92 -18.79 15.96
CA THR A 145 14.33 -19.17 15.93
C THR A 145 15.22 -17.97 16.26
N GLU A 146 16.41 -18.22 16.81
CA GLU A 146 17.40 -17.16 17.09
C GLU A 146 17.76 -16.35 15.82
N ALA A 147 17.95 -17.03 14.69
CA ALA A 147 18.26 -16.39 13.41
C ALA A 147 17.11 -15.52 12.90
N GLY A 148 15.87 -16.02 12.95
CA GLY A 148 14.68 -15.27 12.53
C GLY A 148 14.38 -14.09 13.45
N ARG A 149 14.58 -14.23 14.77
CA ARG A 149 14.42 -13.14 15.74
C ARG A 149 15.43 -12.01 15.48
N ARG A 150 16.69 -12.36 15.22
CA ARG A 150 17.71 -11.39 14.82
C ARG A 150 17.35 -10.68 13.52
N ALA A 151 16.94 -11.44 12.50
CA ALA A 151 16.52 -10.87 11.22
C ALA A 151 15.36 -9.87 11.39
N TYR A 152 14.38 -10.21 12.24
CA TYR A 152 13.27 -9.33 12.58
C TYR A 152 13.73 -8.04 13.25
N GLU A 153 14.58 -8.14 14.27
CA GLU A 153 15.05 -6.99 15.05
C GLU A 153 15.91 -6.04 14.21
N GLU A 154 16.83 -6.58 13.41
CA GLU A 154 17.67 -5.80 12.50
C GLU A 154 16.82 -5.06 11.46
N THR A 155 15.86 -5.76 10.85
CA THR A 155 14.96 -5.18 9.83
C THR A 155 14.06 -4.11 10.44
N LEU A 156 13.50 -4.36 11.63
CA LEU A 156 12.69 -3.38 12.36
C LEU A 156 13.52 -2.14 12.72
N ALA A 157 14.77 -2.31 13.15
CA ALA A 157 15.67 -1.21 13.45
C ALA A 157 15.97 -0.36 12.20
N ALA A 158 16.20 -1.01 11.05
CA ALA A 158 16.43 -0.34 9.78
C ALA A 158 15.22 0.51 9.37
N VAL A 159 14.01 -0.07 9.35
CA VAL A 159 12.82 0.70 8.96
C VAL A 159 12.43 1.77 9.99
N LYS A 160 12.69 1.57 11.29
CA LYS A 160 12.50 2.63 12.30
C LYS A 160 13.43 3.82 12.06
N LYS A 161 14.64 3.58 11.56
CA LYS A 161 15.61 4.63 11.24
C LYS A 161 15.22 5.40 9.97
N HIS A 162 14.80 4.68 8.93
CA HIS A 162 14.61 5.25 7.59
C HIS A 162 13.16 5.66 7.28
N TYR A 163 12.20 4.94 7.86
CA TYR A 163 10.75 5.05 7.62
C TYR A 163 9.93 5.00 8.94
N PRO A 164 10.28 5.77 9.99
CA PRO A 164 9.59 5.72 11.28
C PRO A 164 8.09 5.95 11.17
N GLN A 165 7.65 6.79 10.24
CA GLN A 165 6.25 7.12 10.02
C GLN A 165 5.43 5.93 9.51
N TYR A 166 6.01 5.06 8.68
CA TYR A 166 5.32 3.85 8.22
C TYR A 166 5.29 2.77 9.30
N VAL A 167 6.27 2.76 10.21
CA VAL A 167 6.20 1.93 11.42
C VAL A 167 5.06 2.39 12.34
N GLN A 168 4.84 3.70 12.46
CA GLN A 168 3.71 4.26 13.22
C GLN A 168 2.36 3.94 12.55
N GLU A 169 2.26 4.01 11.22
CA GLU A 169 1.07 3.60 10.47
C GLU A 169 0.73 2.12 10.71
N LEU A 170 1.74 1.26 10.67
CA LEU A 170 1.58 -0.16 10.97
C LEU A 170 1.20 -0.42 12.44
N GLN A 171 1.78 0.35 13.37
CA GLN A 171 1.41 0.29 14.78
C GLN A 171 -0.04 0.72 15.01
N GLY A 172 -0.48 1.82 14.38
CA GLY A 172 -1.87 2.24 14.39
C GLY A 172 -2.78 1.12 13.88
N THR A 173 -2.42 0.49 12.76
CA THR A 173 -3.18 -0.64 12.19
C THR A 173 -3.30 -1.79 13.19
N ALA A 174 -2.21 -2.15 13.86
CA ALA A 174 -2.20 -3.19 14.88
C ALA A 174 -3.11 -2.84 16.07
N ASP A 175 -3.00 -1.61 16.59
CA ASP A 175 -3.76 -1.13 17.75
C ASP A 175 -5.26 -1.04 17.44
N GLY A 176 -5.62 -0.47 16.29
CA GLY A 176 -6.99 -0.34 15.82
C GLY A 176 -7.64 -1.71 15.58
N ALA A 177 -6.91 -2.64 14.98
CA ALA A 177 -7.38 -3.99 14.76
C ALA A 177 -7.35 -4.85 16.02
N LYS A 178 -6.65 -4.42 17.08
CA LYS A 178 -6.40 -5.17 18.32
C LYS A 178 -5.66 -6.49 18.06
N VAL A 179 -4.58 -6.43 17.29
CA VAL A 179 -3.71 -7.56 16.96
C VAL A 179 -2.27 -7.26 17.36
N PRO A 180 -1.43 -8.28 17.64
CA PRO A 180 -0.02 -8.04 17.96
C PRO A 180 0.74 -7.43 16.78
N PHE A 181 1.46 -6.32 17.02
CA PHE A 181 2.28 -5.63 16.00
C PHE A 181 3.22 -6.58 15.25
N HIS A 182 3.90 -7.49 15.95
CA HIS A 182 4.88 -8.39 15.33
C HIS A 182 4.26 -9.28 14.25
N LYS A 183 2.98 -9.66 14.37
CA LYS A 183 2.31 -10.44 13.33
C LYS A 183 2.15 -9.63 12.05
N LEU A 184 1.77 -8.37 12.16
CA LEU A 184 1.68 -7.49 10.98
C LEU A 184 3.06 -7.19 10.41
N PHE A 185 4.06 -6.93 11.23
CA PHE A 185 5.42 -6.68 10.74
C PHE A 185 6.01 -7.91 10.03
N LEU A 186 5.72 -9.13 10.51
CA LEU A 186 6.13 -10.36 9.82
C LEU A 186 5.50 -10.50 8.43
N LEU A 187 4.26 -10.05 8.21
CA LEU A 187 3.68 -9.99 6.86
C LEU A 187 4.48 -9.06 5.92
N HIS A 188 5.06 -7.98 6.45
CA HIS A 188 5.86 -7.04 5.66
C HIS A 188 7.28 -7.54 5.40
N MET A 189 7.82 -8.35 6.30
CA MET A 189 9.08 -9.08 6.10
C MET A 189 8.93 -10.22 5.10
N ASP A 190 7.72 -10.77 4.95
CA ASP A 190 7.41 -11.83 4.00
C ASP A 190 8.44 -12.98 4.12
N GLU A 191 9.03 -13.42 3.01
CA GLU A 191 10.02 -14.49 2.98
C GLU A 191 11.40 -14.12 3.55
N ILE A 192 11.68 -12.86 3.91
CA ILE A 192 13.01 -12.44 4.45
C ILE A 192 13.34 -13.26 5.70
N THR A 193 12.40 -13.39 6.63
CA THR A 193 12.60 -14.11 7.90
C THR A 193 12.92 -15.59 7.69
N PRO A 194 12.10 -16.39 6.96
CA PRO A 194 12.41 -17.79 6.71
C PRO A 194 13.66 -17.99 5.82
N ASN A 195 13.90 -17.14 4.81
CA ASN A 195 15.06 -17.24 3.93
C ASN A 195 16.38 -17.10 4.70
N VAL A 196 16.49 -16.07 5.54
CA VAL A 196 17.69 -15.82 6.37
C VAL A 196 17.83 -16.86 7.49
N ALA A 197 16.73 -17.42 8.00
CA ALA A 197 16.75 -18.53 8.94
C ALA A 197 17.13 -19.89 8.30
N GLY A 198 17.52 -19.91 7.02
CA GLY A 198 17.97 -21.10 6.30
C GLY A 198 16.83 -22.08 5.98
N ARG A 199 15.57 -21.62 6.07
CA ARG A 199 14.45 -22.40 5.55
C ARG A 199 14.44 -22.24 4.03
N PRO A 200 14.21 -23.33 3.27
CA PRO A 200 14.10 -23.22 1.83
C PRO A 200 13.00 -22.21 1.50
N ALA A 201 13.27 -21.30 0.56
CA ALA A 201 12.27 -20.37 0.08
C ALA A 201 11.03 -21.16 -0.37
N ASN A 202 9.84 -20.69 0.02
CA ASN A 202 8.64 -21.36 -0.37
C ASN A 202 8.53 -21.29 -1.91
N GLN A 203 8.30 -22.46 -2.52
CA GLN A 203 7.95 -22.56 -3.94
C GLN A 203 6.57 -21.93 -4.25
N GLY A 204 5.96 -21.33 -3.21
CA GLY A 204 4.78 -20.47 -3.20
C GLY A 204 4.72 -19.50 -4.37
N THR A 205 3.49 -19.27 -4.80
CA THR A 205 3.07 -19.32 -6.21
C THR A 205 2.35 -18.06 -6.66
N ASN A 206 2.45 -17.01 -5.84
CA ASN A 206 1.78 -15.74 -6.05
C ASN A 206 2.48 -15.03 -7.20
N GLY A 207 1.70 -14.66 -8.21
CA GLY A 207 2.28 -14.05 -9.37
C GLY A 207 1.30 -13.27 -10.22
N CYS A 208 1.31 -11.96 -10.03
CA CYS A 208 0.53 -10.96 -10.76
C CYS A 208 0.92 -10.80 -12.23
N SER A 209 0.03 -10.27 -13.07
CA SER A 209 0.31 -9.90 -14.47
C SER A 209 -0.02 -8.42 -14.70
N THR A 210 0.90 -7.66 -15.28
CA THR A 210 0.69 -6.25 -15.62
C THR A 210 0.83 -6.02 -17.11
N LEU A 211 -0.10 -5.23 -17.67
CA LEU A 211 -0.03 -4.71 -19.04
C LEU A 211 -0.14 -3.17 -19.00
N CYS A 212 0.89 -2.49 -19.51
CA CYS A 212 0.84 -1.06 -19.80
C CYS A 212 0.71 -0.86 -21.31
N ILE A 213 -0.27 -0.09 -21.75
CA ILE A 213 -0.45 0.31 -23.15
C ILE A 213 -0.22 1.82 -23.23
N ASN A 214 0.65 2.26 -24.13
CA ASN A 214 0.92 3.68 -24.35
C ASN A 214 0.60 4.08 -25.80
N HIS A 215 -0.61 3.82 -26.27
CA HIS A 215 -1.07 4.31 -27.57
C HIS A 215 -1.83 5.63 -27.40
N PRO A 216 -1.74 6.58 -28.36
CA PRO A 216 -2.43 7.87 -28.25
C PRO A 216 -3.93 7.71 -27.98
N GLY A 217 -4.41 8.22 -26.84
CA GLY A 217 -5.80 8.10 -26.41
C GLY A 217 -6.18 6.73 -25.83
N GLN A 218 -5.20 5.84 -25.65
CA GLN A 218 -5.30 4.51 -25.02
C GLN A 218 -4.10 4.29 -24.09
N GLU A 219 -3.88 5.24 -23.18
CA GLU A 219 -2.86 5.15 -22.14
C GLU A 219 -3.43 4.43 -20.92
N ILE A 220 -3.20 3.12 -20.82
CA ILE A 220 -3.87 2.22 -19.87
C ILE A 220 -2.83 1.43 -19.07
N LEU A 221 -3.03 1.32 -17.75
CA LEU A 221 -2.31 0.35 -16.89
C LEU A 221 -3.32 -0.66 -16.34
N GLY A 222 -3.20 -1.92 -16.73
CA GLY A 222 -4.01 -3.00 -16.20
C GLY A 222 -3.18 -4.00 -15.40
N HIS A 223 -3.75 -4.56 -14.33
CA HIS A 223 -3.06 -5.46 -13.41
C HIS A 223 -3.99 -6.55 -12.85
N THR A 224 -3.56 -7.81 -12.85
CA THR A 224 -4.12 -8.88 -12.01
C THR A 224 -3.37 -8.93 -10.68
N GLU A 225 -4.08 -8.88 -9.56
CA GLU A 225 -3.52 -9.17 -8.25
C GLU A 225 -3.78 -10.65 -7.93
N ASP A 226 -2.72 -11.46 -7.94
CA ASP A 226 -2.80 -12.91 -7.77
C ASP A 226 -2.17 -13.35 -6.45
N ALA A 227 -2.98 -13.94 -5.58
CA ALA A 227 -2.59 -14.28 -4.22
C ALA A 227 -3.09 -15.67 -3.80
N LEU A 228 -2.59 -16.17 -2.67
CA LEU A 228 -3.09 -17.40 -2.09
C LEU A 228 -4.61 -17.34 -1.87
N ALA A 229 -5.27 -18.49 -1.96
CA ALA A 229 -6.73 -18.58 -1.86
C ALA A 229 -7.27 -17.99 -0.55
N GLU A 230 -6.55 -18.10 0.56
CA GLU A 230 -6.95 -17.44 1.82
C GLU A 230 -6.97 -15.92 1.74
N THR A 231 -6.31 -15.29 0.77
CA THR A 231 -6.33 -13.83 0.58
C THR A 231 -7.59 -13.38 -0.15
N LEU A 232 -8.32 -14.29 -0.79
CA LEU A 232 -9.62 -14.00 -1.40
C LEU A 232 -10.55 -13.39 -0.33
N ASN A 233 -11.12 -12.23 -0.64
CA ASN A 233 -11.95 -11.42 0.27
C ASN A 233 -11.21 -10.72 1.44
N HIS A 234 -9.90 -10.89 1.57
CA HIS A 234 -9.07 -10.19 2.55
C HIS A 234 -8.31 -9.01 1.92
N VAL A 235 -9.02 -8.24 1.10
CA VAL A 235 -8.54 -7.02 0.46
C VAL A 235 -9.50 -5.86 0.73
N TYR A 236 -8.96 -4.65 0.79
CA TYR A 236 -9.73 -3.42 0.93
C TYR A 236 -9.01 -2.24 0.28
N LEU A 237 -9.76 -1.16 0.02
CA LEU A 237 -9.20 0.11 -0.43
C LEU A 237 -9.00 1.07 0.74
N VAL A 238 -7.84 1.71 0.76
CA VAL A 238 -7.56 2.83 1.66
C VAL A 238 -7.41 4.09 0.82
N SER A 239 -8.30 5.06 1.03
CA SER A 239 -8.17 6.42 0.53
C SER A 239 -7.78 7.33 1.69
N ALA A 240 -6.50 7.72 1.74
CA ALA A 240 -5.93 8.44 2.87
C ALA A 240 -5.48 9.84 2.47
N HIS A 241 -5.66 10.79 3.40
CA HIS A 241 -4.99 12.09 3.38
C HIS A 241 -4.20 12.27 4.68
N ILE A 242 -2.91 12.02 4.60
CA ILE A 242 -1.99 12.10 5.73
C ILE A 242 -1.31 13.47 5.73
N THR A 243 -1.33 14.15 6.87
CA THR A 243 -0.60 15.40 7.08
C THR A 243 0.21 15.33 8.36
N SER A 244 1.42 15.89 8.33
CA SER A 244 2.30 16.01 9.49
C SER A 244 2.81 17.44 9.60
N ALA A 245 2.90 17.94 10.83
CA ALA A 245 3.44 19.29 11.09
C ALA A 245 4.93 19.38 10.73
N GLU A 246 5.69 18.31 11.00
CA GLU A 246 7.11 18.21 10.70
C GLU A 246 7.37 17.21 9.56
N PRO A 247 8.40 17.44 8.71
CA PRO A 247 8.80 16.47 7.69
C PRO A 247 9.14 15.10 8.28
N GLN A 248 8.50 14.05 7.77
CA GLN A 248 8.62 12.69 8.27
C GLN A 248 9.54 11.81 7.44
N GLY A 249 10.25 10.91 8.12
CA GLY A 249 11.12 9.91 7.50
C GLY A 249 12.23 10.50 6.65
N ARG A 250 12.93 9.61 5.93
CA ARG A 250 14.10 10.02 5.16
C ARG A 250 13.79 10.91 3.95
N TRP A 251 12.57 10.81 3.41
CA TRP A 251 12.12 11.59 2.26
C TRP A 251 11.44 12.91 2.66
N LYS A 252 11.43 13.24 3.96
CA LYS A 252 10.95 14.53 4.47
C LYS A 252 9.53 14.87 4.02
N VAL A 253 8.64 13.87 4.02
CA VAL A 253 7.26 14.02 3.55
C VAL A 253 6.41 14.72 4.63
N THR A 254 5.61 15.71 4.22
CA THR A 254 4.71 16.44 5.12
C THR A 254 3.23 16.21 4.78
N GLU A 255 2.94 15.87 3.53
CA GLU A 255 1.61 15.53 3.05
C GLU A 255 1.68 14.32 2.13
N GLU A 256 0.82 13.34 2.36
CA GLU A 256 0.58 12.23 1.45
C GLU A 256 -0.92 12.14 1.20
N LYS A 257 -1.34 11.99 -0.04
CA LYS A 257 -2.75 11.70 -0.34
C LYS A 257 -2.83 10.71 -1.48
N PHE A 258 -3.52 9.61 -1.25
CA PHE A 258 -3.52 8.48 -2.17
C PHE A 258 -4.77 7.61 -2.01
N THR A 259 -5.00 6.74 -3.00
CA THR A 259 -5.90 5.61 -2.86
C THR A 259 -5.19 4.34 -3.34
N ALA A 260 -5.19 3.29 -2.53
CA ALA A 260 -4.51 2.03 -2.84
C ALA A 260 -5.32 0.81 -2.41
N LEU A 261 -5.18 -0.27 -3.17
CA LEU A 261 -5.63 -1.60 -2.80
C LEU A 261 -4.62 -2.19 -1.80
N CYS A 262 -5.13 -2.77 -0.73
CA CYS A 262 -4.33 -3.30 0.36
C CYS A 262 -4.77 -4.71 0.70
N TYR A 263 -3.80 -5.59 0.95
CA TYR A 263 -4.04 -6.82 1.71
C TYR A 263 -4.35 -6.49 3.16
N ALA A 264 -5.15 -7.35 3.79
CA ALA A 264 -5.56 -7.15 5.17
C ALA A 264 -4.37 -7.09 6.14
N GLY A 265 -4.23 -5.96 6.84
CA GLY A 265 -3.17 -5.73 7.81
C GLY A 265 -1.84 -5.29 7.20
N CYS A 266 -1.75 -5.15 5.88
CA CYS A 266 -0.58 -4.62 5.19
C CYS A 266 -0.67 -3.10 4.97
N LEU A 267 0.49 -2.45 4.94
CA LEU A 267 0.62 -1.05 4.55
C LEU A 267 0.11 -0.86 3.10
N PRO A 268 -0.51 0.29 2.80
CA PRO A 268 -0.86 0.67 1.45
C PRO A 268 0.33 0.65 0.48
N GLY A 269 0.07 0.32 -0.78
CA GLY A 269 1.04 0.43 -1.88
C GLY A 269 1.68 -0.87 -2.34
N PHE A 270 1.48 -1.99 -1.65
CA PHE A 270 2.06 -3.27 -2.10
C PHE A 270 1.32 -3.95 -3.26
N CYS A 271 0.07 -3.55 -3.56
CA CYS A 271 -0.70 -4.09 -4.68
C CYS A 271 -0.67 -3.11 -5.86
N MET A 272 -1.62 -2.18 -5.88
CA MET A 272 -1.77 -1.15 -6.91
C MET A 272 -2.47 0.07 -6.31
N GLY A 273 -2.26 1.23 -6.93
CA GLY A 273 -2.86 2.46 -6.45
C GLY A 273 -2.39 3.69 -7.20
N TYR A 274 -2.81 4.84 -6.70
CA TYR A 274 -2.39 6.13 -7.22
C TYR A 274 -2.27 7.16 -6.10
N ASN A 275 -1.47 8.20 -6.35
CA ASN A 275 -1.36 9.34 -5.46
C ASN A 275 -1.86 10.64 -6.09
N HIS A 276 -2.02 11.66 -5.26
CA HIS A 276 -2.52 12.96 -5.69
C HIS A 276 -1.55 13.71 -6.61
N HIS A 277 -0.27 13.36 -6.63
CA HIS A 277 0.71 13.98 -7.51
C HIS A 277 0.59 13.51 -8.96
N GLY A 278 -0.11 12.40 -9.19
CA GLY A 278 -0.31 11.84 -10.51
C GLY A 278 0.39 10.52 -10.75
N MET A 279 1.06 9.95 -9.76
CA MET A 279 1.60 8.61 -9.89
C MET A 279 0.46 7.59 -9.90
N VAL A 280 0.45 6.72 -10.91
CA VAL A 280 -0.38 5.50 -10.98
C VAL A 280 0.57 4.32 -11.06
N PHE A 281 0.36 3.27 -10.28
CA PHE A 281 1.25 2.12 -10.30
C PHE A 281 0.61 0.79 -9.90
N SER A 282 1.29 -0.30 -10.27
CA SER A 282 1.03 -1.67 -9.80
C SER A 282 2.34 -2.40 -9.50
N ILE A 283 2.24 -3.47 -8.73
CA ILE A 283 3.38 -4.22 -8.22
C ILE A 283 3.31 -5.68 -8.68
N ASN A 284 4.41 -6.19 -9.25
CA ASN A 284 4.61 -7.61 -9.40
C ASN A 284 5.69 -8.07 -8.42
N ILE A 285 5.37 -9.08 -7.60
CA ILE A 285 6.33 -9.76 -6.73
C ILE A 285 7.38 -10.45 -7.60
N ILE A 286 8.66 -10.27 -7.27
CA ILE A 286 9.77 -11.09 -7.79
C ILE A 286 10.45 -11.76 -6.60
N LYS A 287 10.76 -13.06 -6.72
CA LYS A 287 11.41 -13.83 -5.65
C LYS A 287 12.88 -14.08 -5.95
N ALA A 288 13.75 -13.24 -5.40
CA ALA A 288 15.18 -13.49 -5.41
C ALA A 288 15.53 -14.72 -4.54
N ALA A 289 16.57 -15.47 -4.93
CA ALA A 289 17.00 -16.67 -4.22
C ALA A 289 17.55 -16.37 -2.81
N ARG A 290 18.17 -15.19 -2.65
CA ARG A 290 18.74 -14.71 -1.40
C ARG A 290 18.12 -13.37 -1.05
N LEU A 291 17.61 -13.28 0.18
CA LEU A 291 17.01 -12.08 0.74
C LEU A 291 17.92 -11.57 1.87
N SER A 292 17.81 -10.28 2.18
CA SER A 292 18.64 -9.63 3.18
C SER A 292 17.80 -9.04 4.32
N ALA A 293 18.08 -9.48 5.54
CA ALA A 293 17.58 -8.84 6.75
C ALA A 293 18.34 -7.53 7.04
N GLY A 294 17.76 -6.64 7.85
CA GLY A 294 18.38 -5.33 8.15
C GLY A 294 18.33 -4.34 6.98
N LYS A 295 17.70 -4.71 5.87
CA LYS A 295 17.43 -3.90 4.67
C LYS A 295 15.94 -3.53 4.63
N THR A 296 15.55 -2.61 3.75
CA THR A 296 14.16 -2.15 3.65
C THR A 296 13.30 -3.20 2.93
N PRO A 297 12.24 -3.75 3.54
CA PRO A 297 11.33 -4.67 2.85
C PRO A 297 10.56 -3.95 1.73
N ARG A 298 10.25 -4.67 0.64
CA ARG A 298 9.53 -4.12 -0.54
C ARG A 298 8.21 -3.46 -0.17
N HIS A 299 7.51 -3.94 0.87
CA HIS A 299 6.28 -3.31 1.36
C HIS A 299 6.50 -1.86 1.82
N PHE A 300 7.64 -1.57 2.47
CA PHE A 300 7.97 -0.21 2.90
C PHE A 300 8.40 0.67 1.73
N LEU A 301 9.16 0.11 0.77
CA LEU A 301 9.55 0.83 -0.45
C LEU A 301 8.33 1.21 -1.29
N THR A 302 7.41 0.26 -1.50
CA THR A 302 6.19 0.49 -2.28
C THR A 302 5.20 1.40 -1.56
N ARG A 303 5.11 1.35 -0.22
CA ARG A 303 4.40 2.37 0.57
C ARG A 303 4.99 3.76 0.36
N ALA A 304 6.32 3.87 0.30
CA ALA A 304 6.99 5.15 0.08
C ALA A 304 6.74 5.75 -1.31
N LEU A 305 6.46 4.92 -2.33
CA LEU A 305 6.12 5.41 -3.68
C LEU A 305 4.83 6.23 -3.70
N LEU A 306 3.88 5.95 -2.79
CA LEU A 306 2.64 6.74 -2.70
C LEU A 306 2.89 8.22 -2.34
N ALA A 307 4.08 8.55 -1.84
CA ALA A 307 4.51 9.93 -1.60
C ALA A 307 5.33 10.55 -2.76
N ALA A 308 5.73 9.76 -3.76
CA ALA A 308 6.57 10.25 -4.85
C ALA A 308 5.79 11.21 -5.75
N ASP A 309 6.34 12.41 -5.96
CA ASP A 309 5.69 13.46 -6.72
C ASP A 309 6.07 13.50 -8.20
N ASN A 310 7.17 12.84 -8.55
CA ASN A 310 7.66 12.69 -9.92
C ASN A 310 8.48 11.40 -10.08
N PHE A 311 8.88 11.11 -11.31
CA PHE A 311 9.63 9.90 -11.64
C PHE A 311 11.01 9.84 -10.98
N GLU A 312 11.72 10.96 -10.85
CA GLU A 312 13.02 11.01 -10.17
C GLU A 312 12.89 10.66 -8.68
N ALA A 313 11.89 11.22 -8.00
CA ALA A 313 11.56 10.86 -6.61
C ALA A 313 11.25 9.37 -6.47
N ALA A 314 10.48 8.79 -7.40
CA ALA A 314 10.23 7.35 -7.41
C ALA A 314 11.53 6.55 -7.58
N GLN A 315 12.46 6.97 -8.44
CA GLN A 315 13.76 6.32 -8.58
C GLN A 315 14.59 6.38 -7.29
N HIS A 316 14.57 7.50 -6.57
CA HIS A 316 15.24 7.62 -5.27
C HIS A 316 14.66 6.67 -4.23
N VAL A 317 13.33 6.56 -4.17
CA VAL A 317 12.64 5.59 -3.32
C VAL A 317 13.08 4.17 -3.67
N LEU A 318 13.05 3.77 -4.95
CA LEU A 318 13.38 2.40 -5.37
C LEU A 318 14.86 2.03 -5.16
N ARG A 319 15.77 3.00 -5.34
CA ARG A 319 17.20 2.80 -5.03
C ARG A 319 17.47 2.69 -3.54
N ASP A 320 16.66 3.35 -2.71
CA ASP A 320 16.74 3.38 -1.25
C ASP A 320 18.17 3.61 -0.72
N GLU A 321 18.88 4.55 -1.34
CA GLU A 321 20.31 4.78 -1.07
C GLU A 321 20.56 5.09 0.41
N GLY A 322 21.52 4.40 1.02
CA GLY A 322 21.78 4.35 2.46
C GLY A 322 21.23 3.10 3.19
N CYS A 323 20.33 2.32 2.58
CA CYS A 323 19.86 1.04 3.17
C CYS A 323 19.75 -0.05 2.10
N GLY A 324 18.87 0.14 1.11
CA GLY A 324 18.64 -0.79 0.00
C GLY A 324 17.52 -1.80 0.31
N ALA A 325 16.99 -2.44 -0.74
CA ALA A 325 15.90 -3.40 -0.63
C ALA A 325 16.36 -4.75 -0.05
N GLY A 326 15.57 -5.32 0.85
CA GLY A 326 15.79 -6.66 1.42
C GLY A 326 15.28 -7.80 0.54
N ASP A 327 14.43 -7.48 -0.41
CA ASP A 327 13.77 -8.42 -1.32
C ASP A 327 13.41 -7.76 -2.66
N GLY A 328 13.05 -8.59 -3.65
CA GLY A 328 12.88 -8.16 -5.04
C GLY A 328 11.50 -7.61 -5.35
N VAL A 329 11.38 -6.66 -6.29
CA VAL A 329 10.05 -6.21 -6.74
C VAL A 329 10.11 -5.65 -8.16
N SER A 330 9.01 -5.75 -8.90
CA SER A 330 8.81 -5.03 -10.16
C SER A 330 7.67 -4.04 -10.02
N VAL A 331 7.93 -2.78 -10.37
CA VAL A 331 6.99 -1.67 -10.24
C VAL A 331 6.65 -1.15 -11.62
N ASN A 332 5.37 -1.17 -11.99
CA ASN A 332 4.86 -0.60 -13.22
C ASN A 332 4.23 0.74 -12.89
N MET A 333 4.64 1.83 -13.54
CA MET A 333 4.18 3.16 -13.16
C MET A 333 4.13 4.16 -14.30
N THR A 334 3.28 5.17 -14.15
CA THR A 334 3.23 6.37 -15.01
C THR A 334 2.89 7.59 -14.15
N PHE A 335 3.24 8.79 -14.65
CA PHE A 335 2.90 10.07 -14.01
C PHE A 335 1.95 10.87 -14.89
N LEU A 336 0.73 11.11 -14.41
CA LEU A 336 -0.33 11.78 -15.17
C LEU A 336 -0.09 13.28 -15.38
N ASN A 337 0.74 13.88 -14.52
CA ASN A 337 1.05 15.31 -14.52
C ASN A 337 2.45 15.62 -15.07
N GLN A 338 3.09 14.67 -15.76
CA GLN A 338 4.41 14.92 -16.35
C GLN A 338 4.35 15.87 -17.55
N GLU A 339 5.46 16.55 -17.80
CA GLU A 339 5.63 17.35 -19.02
C GLU A 339 5.93 16.45 -20.22
N GLY A 340 5.48 16.87 -21.40
CA GLY A 340 5.69 16.14 -22.65
C GLY A 340 4.79 14.92 -22.83
N ASP A 341 5.22 14.00 -23.69
CA ASP A 341 4.50 12.76 -23.97
C ASP A 341 4.39 11.90 -22.71
N ARG A 342 3.26 11.20 -22.55
CA ARG A 342 3.11 10.23 -21.45
C ARG A 342 4.07 9.06 -21.66
N LEU A 343 4.69 8.62 -20.57
CA LEU A 343 5.59 7.48 -20.52
C LEU A 343 5.08 6.48 -19.47
N PHE A 344 5.25 5.20 -19.76
CA PHE A 344 5.11 4.14 -18.78
C PHE A 344 6.48 3.57 -18.47
N HIS A 345 6.68 3.16 -17.22
CA HIS A 345 7.93 2.60 -16.76
C HIS A 345 7.67 1.27 -16.08
N ASN A 346 8.55 0.30 -16.33
CA ASN A 346 8.67 -0.89 -15.50
C ASN A 346 10.06 -0.87 -14.84
N ALA A 347 10.07 -0.87 -13.51
CA ALA A 347 11.27 -0.82 -12.70
C ALA A 347 11.45 -2.13 -11.95
N GLU A 348 12.49 -2.89 -12.28
CA GLU A 348 12.92 -4.06 -11.52
C GLU A 348 13.90 -3.61 -10.44
N VAL A 349 13.61 -3.98 -9.21
CA VAL A 349 14.42 -3.71 -8.01
C VAL A 349 14.96 -5.03 -7.49
N GLY A 350 16.29 -5.10 -7.38
CA GLY A 350 16.99 -6.25 -6.83
C GLY A 350 17.26 -6.10 -5.33
N VAL A 351 17.65 -7.22 -4.71
CA VAL A 351 18.12 -7.24 -3.31
C VAL A 351 19.46 -6.52 -3.22
N ALA A 352 19.58 -5.57 -2.29
CA ALA A 352 20.83 -4.89 -2.01
C ALA A 352 21.82 -5.86 -1.38
N CYS A 353 23.07 -5.86 -1.85
CA CYS A 353 24.09 -6.69 -1.22
C CYS A 353 24.51 -6.10 0.13
N GLU A 354 25.09 -6.92 1.01
CA GLU A 354 25.49 -6.47 2.36
C GLU A 354 26.48 -5.29 2.33
N ALA A 355 27.38 -5.26 1.34
CA ALA A 355 28.36 -4.19 1.17
C ALA A 355 27.77 -2.92 0.52
N ASP A 356 26.70 -3.06 -0.27
CA ASP A 356 26.07 -1.96 -0.98
C ASP A 356 24.87 -1.44 -0.19
N CYS A 357 24.90 -0.15 0.12
CA CYS A 357 23.77 0.51 0.78
C CYS A 357 22.71 0.99 -0.22
N ARG A 358 22.51 0.32 -1.36
CA ARG A 358 21.50 0.70 -2.36
C ARG A 358 20.99 -0.51 -3.13
N SER A 359 19.73 -0.44 -3.56
CA SER A 359 19.11 -1.46 -4.40
C SER A 359 19.67 -1.42 -5.83
N PRO A 360 20.00 -2.58 -6.43
CA PRO A 360 20.08 -2.71 -7.88
C PRO A 360 18.75 -2.29 -8.52
N LEU A 361 18.81 -1.51 -9.59
CA LEU A 361 17.63 -0.95 -10.26
C LEU A 361 17.80 -0.99 -11.78
N SER A 362 16.83 -1.57 -12.48
CA SER A 362 16.73 -1.53 -13.94
C SER A 362 15.37 -1.02 -14.38
N ILE A 363 15.36 0.01 -15.22
CA ILE A 363 14.13 0.64 -15.69
C ILE A 363 14.00 0.46 -17.21
N LEU A 364 12.86 -0.09 -17.61
CA LEU A 364 12.37 -0.07 -18.98
C LEU A 364 11.36 1.08 -19.10
N THR A 365 11.48 1.88 -20.16
CA THR A 365 10.54 2.96 -20.49
C THR A 365 9.81 2.61 -21.78
N CYS A 366 8.50 2.85 -21.78
CA CYS A 366 7.59 2.65 -22.89
C CYS A 366 7.07 4.00 -23.37
N SER A 367 7.45 4.34 -24.60
CA SER A 367 7.12 5.57 -25.31
C SER A 367 5.76 5.45 -26.01
N PRO A 368 5.20 6.55 -26.55
CA PRO A 368 3.99 6.48 -27.35
C PRO A 368 4.13 5.49 -28.52
N GLY A 369 3.15 4.61 -28.68
CA GLY A 369 3.14 3.53 -29.66
C GLY A 369 3.62 2.17 -29.15
N GLU A 370 4.03 2.08 -27.88
CA GLU A 370 4.59 0.87 -27.29
C GLU A 370 3.69 0.29 -26.18
N HIS A 371 4.02 -0.92 -25.72
CA HIS A 371 3.40 -1.56 -24.55
C HIS A 371 4.45 -2.30 -23.71
N ILE A 372 4.13 -2.54 -22.44
CA ILE A 372 4.93 -3.36 -21.51
C ILE A 372 4.04 -4.47 -20.98
N PHE A 373 4.53 -5.71 -20.99
CA PHE A 373 3.96 -6.80 -20.21
C PHE A 373 4.97 -7.30 -19.20
N HIS A 374 4.56 -7.47 -17.94
CA HIS A 374 5.43 -7.96 -16.89
C HIS A 374 4.70 -8.95 -15.97
N THR A 375 5.40 -10.01 -15.60
CA THR A 375 4.93 -11.05 -14.67
C THR A 375 5.84 -11.08 -13.43
N ASN A 376 6.40 -12.21 -13.01
CA ASN A 376 6.98 -12.36 -11.64
C ASN A 376 8.43 -12.83 -11.62
N LYS A 377 9.16 -12.53 -12.69
CA LYS A 377 10.59 -12.79 -12.80
C LYS A 377 11.36 -11.55 -13.20
N TYR A 378 12.67 -11.51 -12.93
CA TYR A 378 13.55 -10.51 -13.50
C TYR A 378 13.71 -10.75 -15.01
N LEU A 379 13.45 -9.72 -15.81
CA LEU A 379 13.70 -9.73 -17.25
C LEU A 379 15.03 -9.03 -17.60
N ARG A 380 15.51 -8.12 -16.74
CA ARG A 380 16.65 -7.25 -17.02
C ARG A 380 17.73 -7.33 -15.96
N LEU A 381 17.37 -7.36 -14.67
CA LEU A 381 18.34 -7.55 -13.60
C LEU A 381 18.83 -9.00 -13.58
N LYS A 382 20.15 -9.17 -13.46
CA LYS A 382 20.79 -10.49 -13.35
C LYS A 382 20.95 -10.89 -11.87
N VAL A 383 19.83 -11.02 -11.18
CA VAL A 383 19.76 -11.46 -9.78
C VAL A 383 19.30 -12.91 -9.76
N PRO A 384 19.97 -13.83 -9.03
CA PRO A 384 19.51 -15.20 -8.91
C PRO A 384 18.10 -15.26 -8.29
N GLU A 385 17.21 -16.02 -8.90
CA GLU A 385 15.81 -16.18 -8.47
C GLU A 385 15.58 -17.55 -7.84
N VAL A 386 14.52 -17.65 -7.03
CA VAL A 386 14.00 -18.97 -6.68
C VAL A 386 13.47 -19.64 -7.96
N GLY A 387 13.68 -20.94 -8.10
CA GLY A 387 13.11 -21.71 -9.21
C GLY A 387 11.62 -22.04 -9.00
N GLY A 388 11.17 -23.09 -9.67
CA GLY A 388 9.86 -23.68 -9.45
C GLY A 388 8.69 -22.89 -10.05
N MET A 389 7.54 -22.97 -9.39
CA MET A 389 6.27 -22.60 -10.00
C MET A 389 6.13 -21.09 -10.27
N ILE A 390 6.72 -20.22 -9.44
CA ILE A 390 6.65 -18.78 -9.69
C ILE A 390 7.29 -18.42 -11.04
N VAL A 391 8.43 -19.05 -11.37
CA VAL A 391 9.12 -18.87 -12.65
C VAL A 391 8.36 -19.54 -13.78
N SER A 392 7.96 -20.82 -13.64
CA SER A 392 7.26 -21.52 -14.71
C SER A 392 5.89 -20.89 -15.05
N SER A 393 5.16 -20.40 -14.04
CA SER A 393 3.92 -19.64 -14.25
C SER A 393 4.17 -18.28 -14.90
N SER A 394 5.26 -17.60 -14.50
CA SER A 394 5.68 -16.34 -15.11
C SER A 394 5.98 -16.51 -16.61
N ASP A 395 6.70 -17.58 -16.97
CA ASP A 395 7.03 -17.95 -18.36
C ASP A 395 5.77 -18.29 -19.16
N ALA A 396 4.88 -19.10 -18.60
CA ALA A 396 3.64 -19.51 -19.26
C ALA A 396 2.72 -18.32 -19.57
N ARG A 397 2.54 -17.40 -18.60
CA ARG A 397 1.74 -16.18 -18.80
C ARG A 397 2.38 -15.23 -19.79
N GLN A 398 3.72 -15.13 -19.79
CA GLN A 398 4.45 -14.35 -20.78
C GLN A 398 4.28 -14.94 -22.20
N ALA A 399 4.45 -16.25 -22.37
CA ALA A 399 4.23 -16.93 -23.66
C ALA A 399 2.77 -16.78 -24.14
N THR A 400 1.82 -16.81 -23.20
CA THR A 400 0.39 -16.58 -23.50
C THR A 400 0.16 -15.17 -24.04
N MET A 401 0.78 -14.14 -23.45
CA MET A 401 0.75 -12.77 -23.97
C MET A 401 1.41 -12.67 -25.35
N GLU A 402 2.59 -13.27 -25.53
CA GLU A 402 3.35 -13.22 -26.79
C GLU A 402 2.65 -13.96 -27.95
N SER A 403 1.79 -14.93 -27.65
CA SER A 403 0.97 -15.63 -28.64
C SER A 403 -0.25 -14.84 -29.14
N GLN A 404 -0.59 -13.74 -28.44
CA GLN A 404 -1.77 -12.93 -28.72
C GLN A 404 -1.45 -11.74 -29.63
N PRO A 405 -2.45 -11.15 -30.32
CA PRO A 405 -2.26 -9.90 -31.05
C PRO A 405 -1.81 -8.76 -30.13
N ASN A 406 -0.95 -7.89 -30.67
CA ASN A 406 -0.46 -6.70 -29.98
C ASN A 406 -1.62 -5.91 -29.34
N PRO A 407 -1.51 -5.54 -28.05
CA PRO A 407 -2.56 -4.84 -27.35
C PRO A 407 -2.51 -3.35 -27.68
N LEU A 408 -3.65 -2.77 -28.08
CA LEU A 408 -3.74 -1.37 -28.51
C LEU A 408 -4.74 -0.57 -27.68
N THR A 409 -5.71 -1.24 -27.06
CA THR A 409 -6.88 -0.61 -26.45
C THR A 409 -7.20 -1.16 -25.06
N VAL A 410 -8.08 -0.46 -24.33
CA VAL A 410 -8.64 -0.96 -23.07
C VAL A 410 -9.31 -2.34 -23.22
N GLN A 411 -9.92 -2.64 -24.38
CA GLN A 411 -10.52 -3.94 -24.64
C GLN A 411 -9.45 -5.05 -24.79
N ASP A 412 -8.26 -4.70 -25.27
CA ASP A 412 -7.12 -5.62 -25.27
C ASP A 412 -6.62 -5.89 -23.85
N VAL A 413 -6.64 -4.87 -22.97
CA VAL A 413 -6.33 -5.08 -21.54
C VAL A 413 -7.33 -6.05 -20.91
N VAL A 414 -8.62 -5.85 -21.12
CA VAL A 414 -9.68 -6.77 -20.64
C VAL A 414 -9.46 -8.19 -21.19
N ARG A 415 -9.18 -8.32 -22.49
CA ARG A 415 -8.92 -9.60 -23.14
C ARG A 415 -7.72 -10.32 -22.54
N VAL A 416 -6.60 -9.63 -22.37
CA VAL A 416 -5.33 -10.21 -21.87
C VAL A 416 -5.45 -10.56 -20.39
N LEU A 417 -5.92 -9.63 -19.55
CA LEU A 417 -5.98 -9.85 -18.10
C LEU A 417 -7.10 -10.79 -17.67
N GLY A 418 -8.08 -11.03 -18.53
CA GLY A 418 -9.09 -12.07 -18.35
C GLY A 418 -8.73 -13.41 -19.00
N ASP A 419 -7.53 -13.57 -19.56
CA ASP A 419 -7.19 -14.77 -20.32
C ASP A 419 -7.05 -16.01 -19.42
N GLN A 420 -7.70 -17.10 -19.85
CA GLN A 420 -7.67 -18.41 -19.19
C GLN A 420 -7.31 -19.53 -20.19
N SER A 421 -6.60 -19.20 -21.27
CA SER A 421 -6.36 -20.12 -22.38
C SER A 421 -5.24 -21.13 -22.11
N HIS A 422 -4.25 -20.77 -21.30
CA HIS A 422 -3.16 -21.67 -20.95
C HIS A 422 -3.68 -22.80 -20.04
N PRO A 423 -3.33 -24.08 -20.29
CA PRO A 423 -3.92 -25.22 -19.58
C PRO A 423 -3.61 -25.27 -18.07
N GLU A 424 -2.43 -24.82 -17.65
CA GLU A 424 -2.00 -24.89 -16.24
C GLU A 424 -1.81 -23.53 -15.54
N HIS A 425 -1.34 -22.52 -16.26
CA HIS A 425 -0.93 -21.23 -15.71
C HIS A 425 -1.58 -20.09 -16.48
N THR A 426 -2.82 -19.80 -16.14
CA THR A 426 -3.62 -18.73 -16.76
C THR A 426 -3.21 -17.36 -16.26
N ILE A 427 -3.52 -16.30 -17.04
CA ILE A 427 -3.31 -14.91 -16.62
C ILE A 427 -4.36 -14.52 -15.57
N PHE A 428 -5.64 -14.77 -15.85
CA PHE A 428 -6.69 -14.72 -14.84
C PHE A 428 -6.79 -16.07 -14.15
N ARG A 429 -6.48 -16.13 -12.86
CA ARG A 429 -6.38 -17.37 -12.11
C ARG A 429 -7.67 -17.68 -11.37
N GLU A 430 -8.38 -18.67 -11.88
CA GLU A 430 -9.61 -19.20 -11.29
C GLU A 430 -9.82 -20.63 -11.80
N ALA A 431 -9.30 -21.62 -11.07
CA ALA A 431 -9.54 -23.05 -11.33
C ALA A 431 -10.49 -23.68 -10.29
N GLY A 432 -11.48 -22.93 -9.80
CA GLY A 432 -12.47 -23.41 -8.83
C GLY A 432 -12.04 -23.24 -7.37
N ASP A 433 -12.84 -23.76 -6.44
CA ASP A 433 -12.70 -23.48 -4.99
C ASP A 433 -11.46 -24.09 -4.32
N ASP A 434 -10.80 -25.04 -4.98
CA ASP A 434 -9.61 -25.73 -4.47
C ASP A 434 -8.31 -25.24 -5.12
N ASP A 435 -8.40 -24.24 -6.01
CA ASP A 435 -7.21 -23.56 -6.53
C ASP A 435 -6.50 -22.80 -5.41
N PHE A 436 -5.20 -23.04 -5.24
CA PHE A 436 -4.41 -22.50 -4.14
C PHE A 436 -3.94 -21.06 -4.40
N VAL A 437 -3.98 -20.59 -5.65
CA VAL A 437 -3.80 -19.17 -6.01
C VAL A 437 -4.98 -18.70 -6.84
N LYS A 438 -5.50 -17.53 -6.52
CA LYS A 438 -6.59 -16.90 -7.26
C LYS A 438 -6.23 -15.47 -7.62
N THR A 439 -6.76 -14.99 -8.74
CA THR A 439 -6.83 -13.55 -8.99
C THR A 439 -7.83 -12.96 -8.01
N VAL A 440 -7.36 -12.22 -6.99
CA VAL A 440 -8.22 -11.64 -5.97
C VAL A 440 -8.85 -10.32 -6.44
N THR A 441 -8.18 -9.61 -7.34
CA THR A 441 -8.68 -8.35 -7.91
C THR A 441 -8.02 -8.09 -9.26
N VAL A 442 -8.76 -7.52 -10.21
CA VAL A 442 -8.18 -6.88 -11.41
C VAL A 442 -8.39 -5.38 -11.30
N GLY A 443 -7.33 -4.60 -11.54
CA GLY A 443 -7.41 -3.14 -11.64
C GLY A 443 -7.08 -2.68 -13.04
N ILE A 444 -7.88 -1.78 -13.60
CA ILE A 444 -7.62 -1.13 -14.89
C ILE A 444 -7.68 0.38 -14.68
N PHE A 445 -6.53 1.03 -14.80
CA PHE A 445 -6.39 2.48 -14.79
C PHE A 445 -6.48 3.03 -16.21
N ASP A 446 -7.52 3.79 -16.48
CA ASP A 446 -7.62 4.62 -17.68
C ASP A 446 -7.00 5.98 -17.38
N CYS A 447 -5.78 6.19 -17.88
CA CYS A 447 -4.99 7.38 -17.56
C CYS A 447 -5.44 8.61 -18.37
N VAL A 448 -6.26 8.43 -19.41
CA VAL A 448 -6.87 9.51 -20.21
C VAL A 448 -8.10 10.03 -19.49
N ASN A 449 -9.04 9.13 -19.20
CA ASN A 449 -10.29 9.44 -18.53
C ASN A 449 -10.10 9.63 -17.01
N ARG A 450 -8.90 9.31 -16.50
CA ARG A 450 -8.53 9.42 -15.09
C ARG A 450 -9.50 8.62 -14.20
N THR A 451 -9.66 7.35 -14.54
CA THR A 451 -10.48 6.41 -13.76
C THR A 451 -9.72 5.14 -13.40
N TRP A 452 -10.19 4.46 -12.37
CA TRP A 452 -9.70 3.15 -11.94
C TRP A 452 -10.88 2.20 -11.77
N SER A 453 -11.02 1.26 -12.70
CA SER A 453 -11.99 0.18 -12.67
C SER A 453 -11.43 -1.00 -11.90
N LEU A 454 -12.20 -1.50 -10.94
CA LEU A 454 -11.83 -2.62 -10.09
C LEU A 454 -12.81 -3.77 -10.29
N TYR A 455 -12.29 -4.97 -10.50
CA TYR A 455 -13.05 -6.19 -10.71
C TYR A 455 -12.68 -7.21 -9.63
N THR A 456 -13.68 -7.88 -9.09
CA THR A 456 -13.48 -9.09 -8.30
C THR A 456 -13.59 -10.33 -9.17
N ASP A 457 -14.25 -10.28 -10.33
CA ASP A 457 -14.36 -11.40 -11.28
C ASP A 457 -13.49 -11.19 -12.53
N ASN A 458 -13.57 -12.15 -13.45
CA ASN A 458 -12.91 -12.06 -14.75
C ASN A 458 -13.47 -10.86 -15.55
N PRO A 459 -12.61 -9.89 -15.93
CA PRO A 459 -13.05 -8.67 -16.62
C PRO A 459 -13.64 -8.94 -18.02
N LYS A 460 -13.43 -10.13 -18.61
CA LYS A 460 -14.02 -10.50 -19.91
C LYS A 460 -15.52 -10.77 -19.82
N THR A 461 -16.03 -11.12 -18.64
CA THR A 461 -17.39 -11.63 -18.48
C THR A 461 -18.21 -10.83 -17.47
N HIS A 462 -17.58 -9.94 -16.71
CA HIS A 462 -18.23 -9.17 -15.65
C HIS A 462 -17.86 -7.70 -15.71
N ASP A 463 -18.80 -6.86 -15.31
CA ASP A 463 -18.58 -5.43 -15.09
C ASP A 463 -17.73 -5.19 -13.83
N PRO A 464 -17.02 -4.05 -13.75
CA PRO A 464 -16.27 -3.71 -12.54
C PRO A 464 -17.21 -3.51 -11.36
N VAL A 465 -16.78 -3.94 -10.16
CA VAL A 465 -17.53 -3.69 -8.92
C VAL A 465 -17.55 -2.22 -8.54
N VAL A 466 -16.52 -1.46 -8.94
CA VAL A 466 -16.46 -0.01 -8.78
C VAL A 466 -15.56 0.62 -9.84
N VAL A 467 -15.93 1.81 -10.29
CA VAL A 467 -15.09 2.69 -11.12
C VAL A 467 -14.85 3.98 -10.33
N LEU A 468 -13.60 4.19 -9.90
CA LEU A 468 -13.21 5.33 -9.08
C LEU A 468 -12.59 6.43 -9.94
N PRO A 469 -12.97 7.71 -9.76
CA PRO A 469 -12.22 8.81 -10.35
C PRO A 469 -10.86 8.97 -9.65
N LEU A 470 -9.80 9.25 -10.42
CA LEU A 470 -8.48 9.54 -9.87
C LEU A 470 -8.46 10.98 -9.30
N GLN A 471 -8.26 11.08 -7.99
CA GLN A 471 -8.18 12.37 -7.28
C GLN A 471 -6.78 12.98 -7.34
N ILE A 472 -6.49 13.69 -8.43
CA ILE A 472 -5.18 14.29 -8.72
C ILE A 472 -5.19 15.78 -8.37
N LYS A 473 -4.10 16.32 -7.80
CA LYS A 473 -3.89 17.77 -7.63
C LYS A 473 -3.95 18.43 -9.02
N LYS A 474 -4.69 19.53 -9.13
CA LYS A 474 -4.63 20.36 -10.35
C LYS A 474 -3.23 20.95 -10.43
N THR A 475 -2.55 20.78 -11.56
CA THR A 475 -1.34 21.53 -11.84
C THR A 475 -1.71 23.01 -12.00
N SER A 476 -1.03 23.87 -11.26
CA SER A 476 -1.07 25.31 -11.52
C SER A 476 -0.43 25.50 -12.89
N LYS A 477 -1.24 25.85 -13.89
CA LYS A 477 -0.74 26.20 -15.22
C LYS A 477 -0.05 27.54 -15.22
#